data_AF-A0A0G0N0J5-F1
#
_entry.id   AF-A0A0G0N0J5-F1
#
_cell.length_a   1.000
_cell.length_b   1.000
_cell.length_c   1.000
_cell.angle_alpha   90.00
_cell.angle_beta   90.00
_cell.angle_gamma   90.00
#
_symmetry.space_group_name_H-M   'P 1'
#
loop_
_entity.id
_entity.type
_entity.pdbx_description
1 polymer ?
#
loop_
_entity_poly.entity_id
_entity_poly.type
_entity_poly.pdbx_seq_one_letter_code
_entity_poly.pdbx_strand_id
1 'polypeptide(L)' 'MKGLIKAIENEKYCPLILYQSLAIQKSLKSMDRLLLENHIKTHVKTQMQNKNINKATKELLDIYNLANN' A
#
# COMPACT_ATOMS: atom_id res chain seq x y z
N MET A 1 10.43 -10.01 0.99
CA MET A 1 10.81 -10.05 2.42
C MET A 1 11.94 -11.03 2.76
N LYS A 2 11.94 -12.27 2.24
CA LYS A 2 12.97 -13.29 2.53
C LYS A 2 14.44 -12.79 2.44
N GLY A 3 14.75 -11.94 1.46
CA GLY A 3 16.10 -11.37 1.30
C GLY A 3 16.51 -10.41 2.43
N LEU A 4 15.59 -9.61 2.96
CA LEU A 4 15.83 -8.70 4.09
C LEU A 4 16.03 -9.50 5.39
N ILE A 5 15.19 -10.52 5.60
CA ILE A 5 15.29 -11.42 6.76
C ILE A 5 16.66 -12.10 6.79
N LYS A 6 17.09 -12.69 5.67
CA LYS A 6 18.44 -13.28 5.56
C LYS A 6 19.56 -12.26 5.77
N ALA A 7 19.38 -10.99 5.38
CA ALA A 7 20.37 -9.96 5.61
C ALA A 7 20.53 -9.63 7.10
N ILE A 8 19.43 -9.69 7.87
CA ILE A 8 19.43 -9.52 9.33
C ILE A 8 20.06 -10.74 10.01
N GLU A 9 19.64 -11.95 9.65
CA GLU A 9 20.17 -13.21 10.21
C GLU A 9 21.69 -13.35 10.00
N ASN A 10 22.20 -12.86 8.87
CA ASN A 10 23.62 -12.87 8.56
C ASN A 10 24.38 -11.63 9.09
N GLU A 11 23.76 -10.85 9.98
CA GLU A 11 24.35 -9.66 10.62
C GLU A 11 25.00 -8.68 9.61
N LYS A 12 24.35 -8.48 8.46
CA LYS A 12 24.87 -7.54 7.46
C LYS A 12 24.93 -6.12 8.02
N TYR A 13 25.85 -5.32 7.49
CA TYR A 13 26.04 -3.93 7.88
C TYR A 13 24.72 -3.13 7.92
N CYS A 14 24.36 -2.64 9.11
CA CYS A 14 23.03 -2.09 9.40
C CYS A 14 22.56 -1.03 8.41
N PRO A 15 23.39 -0.06 7.96
CA PRO A 15 22.97 0.90 6.93
C PRO A 15 22.48 0.26 5.62
N LEU A 16 23.08 -0.86 5.19
CA LEU A 16 22.62 -1.57 3.98
C LEU A 16 21.26 -2.22 4.18
N ILE A 17 21.03 -2.81 5.37
CA ILE A 17 19.73 -3.36 5.75
C ILE A 17 18.68 -2.24 5.77
N LEU A 18 19.02 -1.07 6.31
CA LEU A 18 18.15 0.11 6.30
C LEU A 18 17.82 0.57 4.87
N TYR A 19 18.81 0.67 3.99
CA TYR A 19 18.56 1.03 2.58
C TYR A 19 17.63 0.03 1.88
N GLN A 20 17.84 -1.27 2.09
CA GLN A 20 16.98 -2.31 1.53
C GLN A 20 15.54 -2.23 2.08
N SER A 21 15.40 -2.02 3.39
CA SER A 21 14.11 -1.84 4.06
C SER A 21 13.35 -0.63 3.48
N LEU A 22 14.01 0.52 3.36
CA LEU A 22 13.43 1.73 2.79
C LEU A 22 13.05 1.56 1.32
N ALA A 23 13.85 0.83 0.54
CA ALA A 23 13.51 0.52 -0.85
C ALA A 23 12.24 -0.32 -0.95
N ILE A 24 12.09 -1.34 -0.10
CA ILE A 24 10.88 -2.16 -0.02
C ILE A 24 9.67 -1.30 0.35
N GLN A 25 9.79 -0.44 1.37
CA GLN A 25 8.72 0.47 1.77
C GLN A 25 8.27 1.39 0.62
N LYS A 26 9.21 1.94 -0.15
CA LYS A 26 8.90 2.77 -1.33
C LYS A 26 8.17 1.99 -2.42
N SER A 27 8.61 0.77 -2.70
CA SER A 27 7.95 -0.11 -3.68
C SER A 27 6.54 -0.49 -3.25
N LEU A 28 6.32 -0.79 -1.96
CA LEU A 28 4.98 -1.06 -1.42
C LEU A 28 4.07 0.17 -1.57
N LYS A 29 4.53 1.37 -1.21
CA LYS A 29 3.77 2.61 -1.43
C LYS A 29 3.40 2.82 -2.91
N SER A 30 4.30 2.52 -3.83
CA SER A 30 4.02 2.59 -5.27
C SER A 30 2.97 1.56 -5.70
N MET A 31 3.02 0.35 -5.16
CA MET A 31 2.05 -0.71 -5.42
C MET A 31 0.67 -0.32 -4.87
N ASP A 32 0.59 0.19 -3.65
CA ASP A 32 -0.66 0.61 -3.01
C ASP A 32 -1.36 1.71 -3.83
N ARG A 33 -0.59 2.67 -4.37
CA ARG A 33 -1.12 3.70 -5.27
C ARG A 33 -1.74 3.09 -6.53
N LEU A 34 -1.07 2.12 -7.16
CA LEU A 34 -1.57 1.45 -8.36
C LEU A 34 -2.86 0.67 -8.07
N LEU A 35 -2.88 -0.05 -6.94
CA LEU A 35 -4.05 -0.81 -6.50
C LEU A 35 -5.25 0.11 -6.23
N LEU A 36 -5.03 1.23 -5.53
CA LEU A 36 -6.06 2.23 -5.25
C LEU A 36 -6.60 2.86 -6.55
N GLU A 37 -5.72 3.23 -7.48
CA GLU A 37 -6.11 3.77 -8.78
C GLU A 37 -7.00 2.77 -9.55
N ASN A 38 -6.61 1.50 -9.58
CA ASN A 38 -7.42 0.46 -10.21
C ASN A 38 -8.78 0.29 -9.52
N HIS A 39 -8.80 0.23 -8.18
CA HIS A 39 -10.03 0.13 -7.38
C HIS A 39 -10.99 1.29 -7.67
N ILE A 40 -10.47 2.52 -7.80
CA ILE A 40 -11.27 3.69 -8.13
C ILE A 40 -11.90 3.55 -9.51
N LYS A 41 -11.10 3.15 -10.52
CA LYS A 41 -11.55 3.06 -11.91
C LYS A 41 -12.57 1.93 -12.15
N THR A 42 -12.51 0.85 -11.37
CA THR A 42 -13.37 -0.33 -11.56
C THR A 42 -14.51 -0.38 -10.53
N HIS A 43 -14.19 -0.57 -9.26
CA HIS A 43 -15.15 -0.88 -8.22
C HIS A 43 -15.87 0.36 -7.71
N VAL A 44 -15.14 1.42 -7.37
CA VAL A 44 -15.75 2.68 -6.88
C VAL A 44 -16.65 3.29 -7.95
N LYS A 45 -16.18 3.35 -9.21
CA LYS A 45 -16.99 3.80 -10.35
C LYS A 45 -18.32 3.06 -10.43
N THR A 46 -18.29 1.73 -10.34
CA THR A 46 -19.49 0.87 -10.40
C THR A 46 -20.40 1.10 -9.19
N GLN A 47 -19.83 1.20 -7.98
CA GLN A 47 -20.59 1.49 -6.76
C GLN A 47 -21.32 2.83 -6.85
N MET A 48 -20.65 3.88 -7.34
CA MET A 48 -21.25 5.20 -7.52
C MET A 48 -22.38 5.18 -8.56
N GLN A 49 -22.18 4.50 -9.69
CA GLN A 49 -23.23 4.33 -10.72
C GLN A 49 -24.45 3.57 -10.20
N ASN A 50 -24.25 2.60 -9.31
CA ASN A 50 -25.30 1.78 -8.72
C ASN A 50 -25.93 2.39 -7.45
N LYS A 51 -25.82 3.71 -7.24
CA LYS A 51 -26.33 4.44 -6.07
C LYS A 51 -25.78 3.97 -4.71
N ASN A 52 -24.67 3.24 -4.69
CA ASN A 52 -23.98 2.78 -3.47
C ASN A 52 -22.90 3.78 -2.99
N ILE A 53 -23.19 5.08 -3.10
CA ILE A 53 -22.23 6.16 -2.84
C ILE A 53 -21.71 6.13 -1.39
N ASN A 54 -22.59 5.86 -0.41
CA ASN A 54 -22.19 5.82 1.00
C ASN A 54 -21.16 4.71 1.28
N LYS A 55 -21.32 3.56 0.62
CA LYS A 55 -20.36 2.45 0.74
C LYS A 55 -19.01 2.83 0.13
N ALA A 56 -19.02 3.36 -1.09
CA ALA A 56 -17.81 3.82 -1.78
C ALA A 56 -17.06 4.88 -0.98
N THR A 57 -17.79 5.85 -0.41
CA THR A 57 -17.22 6.93 0.38
C THR A 57 -16.59 6.40 1.66
N LYS A 58 -17.27 5.48 2.36
CA LYS A 58 -16.72 4.84 3.56
C LYS A 58 -15.43 4.08 3.25
N GLU A 59 -15.42 3.25 2.21
CA GLU A 59 -14.21 2.49 1.80
C GLU A 59 -13.02 3.42 1.52
N LEU A 60 -13.24 4.53 0.80
CA LEU A 60 -12.17 5.49 0.50
C LEU A 60 -11.68 6.25 1.76
N LEU A 61 -12.58 6.61 2.68
CA LEU A 61 -12.21 7.22 3.95
C LEU A 61 -11.42 6.27 4.83
N ASP A 62 -11.81 5.00 4.91
CA ASP A 62 -11.10 3.97 5.67
C ASP A 62 -9.67 3.80 5.13
N ILE A 63 -9.49 3.75 3.81
CA ILE A 63 -8.17 3.69 3.16
C ILE A 63 -7.36 4.96 3.45
N TYR A 64 -7.96 6.14 3.35
CA TYR A 64 -7.29 7.41 3.65
C TYR A 64 -6.79 7.46 5.10
N ASN A 65 -7.62 7.04 6.05
CA ASN A 65 -7.25 7.00 7.47
C ASN A 65 -6.13 6.00 7.72
N LEU A 66 -6.17 4.82 7.09
CA LEU A 66 -5.08 3.84 7.21
C LEU A 66 -3.75 4.33 6.63
N ALA A 67 -3.79 5.16 5.58
CA ALA A 67 -2.58 5.69 4.95
C ALA A 67 -1.96 6.87 5.71
N ASN A 68 -2.72 7.54 6.58
CA ASN A 68 -2.32 8.77 7.27
C ASN A 68 -2.36 8.70 8.80
N ASN A 69 -2.67 7.53 9.37
CA ASN A 69 -2.45 7.21 10.79
C ASN A 69 -1.08 6.54 10.97
#